data_AF-A0A373P5Z2-F1
#
_entry.id   AF-A0A373P5Z2-F1
#
_cell.length_a   1.000
_cell.length_b   1.000
_cell.length_c   1.000
_cell.angle_alpha   90.00
_cell.angle_beta   90.00
_cell.angle_gamma   90.00
#
_symmetry.space_group_name_H-M   'P 1'
#
loop_
_entity.id
_entity.type
_entity.pdbx_description
1 polymer ?
#
loop_
_entity_poly.entity_id
_entity_poly.type
_entity_poly.pdbx_seq_one_letter_code
_entity_poly.pdbx_strand_id
1 'polypeptide(L)'
;MIKRGLKNWKDISDLQGMLFFVQRMDELLFHYSMDTYKTPTLNIKLLLREYLETVDSIKEGLLKDKNELPIFEEIVWSLKEDIAAQKIIGISKTKEFLKNHGSYDSDMKRKVCQLFLDKLSSRRYLEEIEMELKNAVLEDRKKEIELCSKYLVRELTVLGYNSRFIFSCLNKVFFLKSVNDVASLETFFSCFDSEVKGYSVYFTVHKELAKFSGLLSEKMPENSIGLFFHV
;
A
#
# COMPACT_ATOMS: atom_id res chain seq x y z
N MET A 1 9.81 -16.89 9.44
CA MET A 1 8.49 -17.53 9.24
C MET A 1 7.93 -18.03 10.57
N ILE A 2 6.96 -17.31 11.14
CA ILE A 2 6.21 -17.79 12.32
C ILE A 2 5.23 -18.86 11.82
N LYS A 3 5.37 -20.10 12.27
CA LYS A 3 4.44 -21.18 11.88
C LYS A 3 3.13 -21.02 12.66
N ARG A 4 2.14 -20.39 12.04
CA ARG A 4 0.76 -20.38 12.54
C ARG A 4 0.06 -21.70 12.21
N GLY A 5 -0.79 -22.18 13.11
CA GLY A 5 -1.47 -23.47 12.94
C GLY A 5 -2.44 -23.48 11.76
N LEU A 6 -2.40 -24.54 10.95
CA LEU A 6 -3.23 -24.72 9.73
C LEU A 6 -4.64 -25.26 10.03
N LYS A 7 -5.07 -25.28 11.30
CA LYS A 7 -6.32 -25.89 11.77
C LYS A 7 -7.60 -25.40 11.09
N ASN A 8 -7.56 -24.22 10.48
CA ASN A 8 -8.70 -23.59 9.82
C ASN A 8 -8.69 -23.75 8.30
N TRP A 9 -7.67 -24.41 7.74
CA TRP A 9 -7.53 -24.62 6.30
C TRP A 9 -8.03 -26.01 5.96
N LYS A 10 -9.03 -26.09 5.08
CA LYS A 10 -9.46 -27.35 4.46
C LYS A 10 -8.85 -27.44 3.06
N ASP A 11 -8.62 -28.66 2.58
CA ASP A 11 -8.17 -28.92 1.20
C ASP A 11 -6.92 -28.11 0.79
N ILE A 12 -5.92 -28.11 1.68
CA ILE A 12 -4.69 -27.31 1.57
C ILE A 12 -3.94 -27.54 0.26
N SER A 13 -4.04 -28.72 -0.37
CA SER A 13 -3.41 -29.02 -1.66
C SER A 13 -3.81 -28.02 -2.74
N ASP A 14 -5.07 -27.60 -2.73
CA ASP A 14 -5.65 -26.77 -3.79
C ASP A 14 -5.55 -25.27 -3.44
N LEU A 15 -5.17 -24.95 -2.21
CA LEU A 15 -5.09 -23.60 -1.66
C LEU A 15 -3.65 -23.15 -1.38
N GLN A 16 -2.65 -23.79 -1.99
CA GLN A 16 -1.24 -23.48 -1.76
C GLN A 16 -0.91 -22.01 -2.05
N GLY A 17 -1.42 -21.46 -3.15
CA GLY A 17 -1.20 -20.05 -3.52
C GLY A 17 -1.75 -19.10 -2.47
N MET A 18 -2.97 -19.38 -1.99
CA MET A 18 -3.62 -18.57 -0.97
C MET A 18 -2.92 -18.71 0.39
N LEU A 19 -2.48 -19.92 0.76
CA LEU A 19 -1.70 -20.13 1.98
C LEU A 19 -0.40 -19.34 1.96
N PHE A 20 0.30 -19.36 0.83
CA PHE A 20 1.53 -18.58 0.65
C PHE A 20 1.27 -17.08 0.73
N PHE A 21 0.21 -16.58 0.08
CA PHE A 21 -0.22 -15.19 0.21
C PHE A 21 -0.45 -14.79 1.68
N VAL A 22 -1.24 -15.56 2.42
CA VAL A 22 -1.54 -15.27 3.83
C VAL A 22 -0.27 -15.27 4.68
N GLN A 23 0.64 -16.21 4.45
CA GLN A 23 1.94 -16.25 5.14
C GLN A 23 2.82 -15.05 4.81
N ARG A 24 2.79 -14.56 3.56
CA ARG A 24 3.53 -13.36 3.15
C ARG A 24 2.96 -12.10 3.74
N MET A 25 1.64 -11.95 3.72
CA MET A 25 0.96 -10.83 4.38
C MET A 25 1.23 -10.81 5.90
N ASP A 26 1.19 -11.98 6.55
CA ASP A 26 1.50 -12.10 7.98
C ASP A 26 2.90 -11.60 8.28
N GLU A 27 3.90 -11.97 7.47
CA GLU A 27 5.28 -11.51 7.64
C GLU A 27 5.48 -10.02 7.33
N LEU A 28 4.89 -9.51 6.25
CA LEU A 28 4.98 -8.10 5.86
C LEU A 28 4.37 -7.16 6.91
N LEU A 29 3.30 -7.60 7.56
CA LEU A 29 2.56 -6.82 8.55
C LEU A 29 3.05 -7.04 9.99
N PHE A 30 3.92 -8.03 10.22
CA PHE A 30 4.42 -8.32 11.55
C PHE A 30 5.33 -7.21 12.07
N HIS A 31 5.06 -6.72 13.28
CA HIS A 31 5.76 -5.56 13.86
C HIS A 31 7.26 -5.75 14.13
N TYR A 32 7.77 -6.98 14.10
CA TYR A 32 9.17 -7.32 14.33
C TYR A 32 9.87 -7.87 13.07
N SER A 33 9.32 -7.67 11.87
CA SER A 33 10.01 -8.05 10.63
C SER A 33 11.25 -7.16 10.42
N MET A 34 12.37 -7.76 10.00
CA MET A 34 13.59 -6.99 9.68
C MET A 34 13.29 -6.02 8.53
N ASP A 35 13.89 -4.82 8.56
CA ASP A 35 13.66 -3.76 7.58
C ASP A 35 13.82 -4.22 6.11
N THR A 36 14.70 -5.19 5.86
CA THR A 36 14.93 -5.78 4.53
C THR A 36 13.73 -6.57 3.98
N TYR A 37 12.82 -7.03 4.85
CA TYR A 37 11.57 -7.68 4.46
C TYR A 37 10.42 -6.67 4.31
N LYS A 38 10.63 -5.40 4.65
CA LYS A 38 9.58 -4.38 4.56
C LYS A 38 9.30 -4.05 3.09
N THR A 39 8.06 -3.66 2.86
CA THR A 39 7.60 -3.12 1.58
C THR A 39 8.52 -1.99 1.11
N PRO A 40 8.73 -1.83 -0.21
CA PRO A 40 9.42 -0.66 -0.75
C PRO A 40 8.93 0.63 -0.09
N THR A 41 9.87 1.51 0.28
CA THR A 41 9.55 2.75 1.00
C THR A 41 8.56 3.59 0.22
N LEU A 42 8.61 3.58 -1.11
CA LEU A 42 7.69 4.28 -1.99
C LEU A 42 7.08 3.29 -2.99
N ASN A 43 5.80 3.47 -3.31
CA ASN A 43 5.22 2.85 -4.49
C ASN A 43 5.42 3.77 -5.70
N ILE A 44 5.12 3.26 -6.89
CA ILE A 44 5.31 4.01 -8.14
C ILE A 44 4.63 5.39 -8.13
N LYS A 45 3.45 5.54 -7.51
CA LYS A 45 2.74 6.82 -7.45
C LYS A 45 3.47 7.86 -6.61
N LEU A 46 4.02 7.44 -5.48
CA LEU A 46 4.80 8.33 -4.63
C LEU A 46 6.12 8.71 -5.30
N LEU A 47 6.79 7.76 -5.98
CA LEU A 47 8.00 8.07 -6.76
C LEU A 47 7.71 9.09 -7.87
N LEU A 48 6.63 8.90 -8.62
CA LEU A 48 6.22 9.83 -9.66
C LEU A 48 5.90 11.23 -9.09
N ARG A 49 5.24 11.29 -7.94
CA ARG A 49 4.94 12.56 -7.26
C ARG A 49 6.21 13.26 -6.78
N GLU A 50 7.08 12.53 -6.09
CA GLU A 50 8.37 13.05 -5.60
C GLU A 50 9.22 13.58 -6.76
N TYR A 51 9.23 12.88 -7.89
CA TYR A 51 9.93 13.34 -9.09
C TYR A 51 9.36 14.67 -9.60
N LEU A 52 8.03 14.80 -9.72
CA LEU A 52 7.40 16.03 -10.18
C LEU A 52 7.64 17.21 -9.23
N GLU A 53 7.52 16.99 -7.93
CA GLU A 53 7.80 17.99 -6.89
C GLU A 53 9.28 18.41 -6.90
N THR A 54 10.20 17.47 -7.11
CA THR A 54 11.64 17.74 -7.26
C THR A 54 11.91 18.58 -8.50
N VAL A 55 11.31 18.24 -9.64
CA VAL A 55 11.45 19.02 -10.88
C VAL A 55 10.93 20.44 -10.71
N ASP A 56 9.81 20.63 -10.03
CA ASP A 56 9.25 21.96 -9.78
C ASP A 56 10.15 22.76 -8.81
N SER A 57 10.70 22.12 -7.77
CA SER A 57 11.71 22.73 -6.87
C SER A 57 13.01 23.12 -7.59
N ILE A 58 13.44 22.35 -8.60
CA ILE A 58 14.59 22.69 -9.46
C ILE A 58 14.27 23.96 -10.27
N LYS A 59 13.08 24.06 -10.86
CA LYS A 59 12.66 25.25 -11.62
C LYS A 59 12.60 26.51 -10.74
N GLU A 60 12.25 26.35 -9.48
CA GLU A 60 12.24 27.43 -8.48
C GLU A 60 13.65 27.79 -7.96
N GLY A 61 14.69 27.04 -8.36
CA GLY A 61 16.07 27.26 -7.93
C GLY A 61 16.37 26.77 -6.51
N LEU A 62 15.48 25.99 -5.91
CA LEU A 62 15.64 25.43 -4.56
C LEU A 62 16.54 24.18 -4.55
N LEU A 63 16.53 23.43 -5.66
CA LEU A 63 17.32 22.21 -5.85
C LEU A 63 18.18 22.28 -7.11
N LYS A 64 19.17 21.37 -7.23
CA LYS A 64 20.03 21.25 -8.41
C LYS A 64 19.51 20.16 -9.33
N ASP A 65 19.73 20.30 -10.64
CA ASP A 65 19.27 19.34 -11.66
C ASP A 65 19.61 17.88 -11.33
N LYS A 66 20.81 17.63 -10.79
CA LYS A 66 21.25 16.28 -10.41
C LYS A 66 20.39 15.59 -9.35
N ASN A 67 19.57 16.33 -8.61
CA ASN A 67 18.70 15.77 -7.56
C ASN A 67 17.57 14.92 -8.15
N GLU A 68 17.14 15.15 -9.40
CA GLU A 68 16.06 14.38 -10.03
C GLU A 68 16.51 12.96 -10.46
N LEU A 69 17.82 12.77 -10.70
CA LEU A 69 18.36 11.57 -11.34
C LEU A 69 18.10 10.28 -10.53
N PRO A 70 18.38 10.22 -9.22
CA PRO A 70 18.16 8.98 -8.45
C PRO A 70 16.69 8.59 -8.41
N ILE A 71 15.79 9.57 -8.29
CA ILE A 71 14.34 9.34 -8.24
C ILE A 71 13.86 8.79 -9.59
N PHE A 72 14.35 9.36 -10.70
CA PHE A 72 14.00 8.89 -12.03
C PHE A 72 14.51 7.46 -12.30
N GLU A 73 15.72 7.13 -11.86
CA GLU A 73 16.26 5.78 -11.93
C GLU A 73 15.42 4.78 -11.12
N GLU A 74 14.94 5.18 -9.94
CA GLU A 74 14.05 4.36 -9.11
C GLU A 74 12.68 4.16 -9.77
N ILE A 75 12.11 5.17 -10.44
CA ILE A 75 10.90 5.03 -11.26
C ILE A 75 11.10 3.99 -12.36
N VAL A 76 12.23 4.06 -13.09
CA VAL A 76 12.55 3.11 -14.16
C VAL A 76 12.69 1.69 -13.60
N TRP A 77 13.33 1.52 -12.44
CA TRP A 77 13.45 0.22 -11.80
C TRP A 77 12.10 -0.31 -11.31
N SER A 78 11.31 0.53 -10.64
CA SER A 78 9.98 0.17 -10.13
C SER A 78 9.05 -0.26 -11.25
N LEU A 79 9.02 0.45 -12.39
CA LEU A 79 8.17 0.11 -13.53
C LEU A 79 8.55 -1.19 -14.24
N LYS A 80 9.79 -1.70 -14.11
CA LYS A 80 10.17 -3.00 -14.69
C LYS A 80 9.46 -4.16 -14.01
N GLU A 81 9.26 -4.05 -12.69
CA GLU A 81 8.71 -5.10 -11.84
C GLU A 81 7.21 -4.93 -11.58
N ASP A 82 6.69 -3.69 -11.60
CA ASP A 82 5.30 -3.39 -11.25
C ASP A 82 4.32 -3.68 -12.41
N ILE A 83 3.89 -4.93 -12.50
CA ILE A 83 2.95 -5.42 -13.52
C ILE A 83 1.61 -4.67 -13.47
N ALA A 84 1.11 -4.31 -12.28
CA ALA A 84 -0.14 -3.59 -12.14
C ALA A 84 -0.04 -2.18 -12.74
N ALA A 85 1.05 -1.47 -12.44
CA ALA A 85 1.31 -0.16 -13.05
C ALA A 85 1.48 -0.26 -14.57
N GLN A 86 2.21 -1.27 -15.06
CA GLN A 86 2.38 -1.52 -16.49
C GLN A 86 1.04 -1.71 -17.21
N LYS A 87 0.09 -2.45 -16.62
CA LYS A 87 -1.24 -2.69 -17.20
C LYS A 87 -2.08 -1.41 -17.26
N ILE A 88 -2.09 -0.62 -16.19
CA ILE A 88 -2.83 0.66 -16.14
C ILE A 88 -2.26 1.70 -17.11
N ILE A 89 -0.92 1.84 -17.14
CA ILE A 89 -0.22 2.75 -18.05
C ILE A 89 -0.38 2.29 -19.51
N GLY A 90 -0.40 0.97 -19.71
CA GLY A 90 -0.40 0.29 -20.99
C GLY A 90 0.95 -0.38 -21.24
N ILE A 91 0.94 -1.69 -21.49
CA ILE A 91 2.15 -2.51 -21.62
C ILE A 91 3.06 -1.98 -22.74
N SER A 92 2.50 -1.59 -23.89
CA SER A 92 3.26 -1.05 -25.01
C SER A 92 3.93 0.28 -24.65
N LYS A 93 3.19 1.20 -24.02
CA LYS A 93 3.71 2.49 -23.55
C LYS A 93 4.80 2.33 -22.50
N THR A 94 4.64 1.39 -21.59
CA THR A 94 5.66 1.12 -20.57
C THR A 94 6.92 0.54 -21.19
N LYS A 95 6.80 -0.39 -22.15
CA LYS A 95 7.94 -0.92 -22.91
C LYS A 95 8.66 0.16 -23.70
N GLU A 96 7.91 1.07 -24.34
CA GLU A 96 8.48 2.22 -25.06
C GLU A 96 9.26 3.14 -24.11
N PHE A 97 8.67 3.50 -22.96
CA PHE A 97 9.33 4.27 -21.92
C PHE A 97 10.61 3.59 -21.43
N LEU A 98 10.55 2.31 -21.05
CA LEU A 98 11.71 1.57 -20.55
C LEU A 98 12.83 1.45 -21.59
N LYS A 99 12.50 1.44 -22.89
CA LYS A 99 13.48 1.44 -23.97
C LYS A 99 14.12 2.82 -24.21
N ASN A 100 13.34 3.89 -24.09
CA ASN A 100 13.73 5.21 -24.58
C ASN A 100 14.04 6.23 -23.47
N HIS A 101 13.79 5.92 -22.19
CA HIS A 101 13.93 6.85 -21.06
C HIS A 101 15.28 7.60 -21.00
N GLY A 102 16.37 6.97 -21.46
CA GLY A 102 17.70 7.57 -21.48
C GLY A 102 17.89 8.70 -22.51
N SER A 103 17.03 8.80 -23.53
CA SER A 103 17.08 9.86 -24.54
C SER A 103 16.11 11.01 -24.26
N TYR A 104 15.33 10.94 -23.19
CA TYR A 104 14.37 11.98 -22.85
C TYR A 104 15.06 13.19 -22.22
N ASP A 105 14.75 14.38 -22.72
CA ASP A 105 15.06 15.63 -22.02
C ASP A 105 14.17 15.78 -20.77
N SER A 106 14.52 16.75 -19.91
CA SER A 106 13.83 16.96 -18.63
C SER A 106 12.34 17.33 -18.79
N ASP A 107 11.96 18.03 -19.88
CA ASP A 107 10.56 18.38 -20.13
C ASP A 107 9.73 17.12 -20.53
N MET A 108 10.29 16.27 -21.39
CA MET A 108 9.69 15.00 -21.76
C MET A 108 9.58 14.06 -20.55
N LYS A 109 10.62 13.96 -19.71
CA LYS A 109 10.56 13.16 -18.47
C LYS A 109 9.44 13.63 -17.56
N ARG A 110 9.33 14.95 -17.32
CA ARG A 110 8.24 15.54 -16.51
C ARG A 110 6.87 15.22 -17.10
N LYS A 111 6.68 15.41 -18.40
CA LYS A 111 5.40 15.13 -19.10
C LYS A 111 5.00 13.65 -19.00
N VAL A 112 5.94 12.74 -19.21
CA VAL A 112 5.68 11.30 -19.12
C VAL A 112 5.36 10.89 -17.68
N CYS A 113 6.10 11.40 -16.70
CA CYS A 113 5.82 11.11 -15.29
C CYS A 113 4.44 11.63 -14.85
N GLN A 114 4.07 12.84 -15.28
CA GLN A 114 2.72 13.38 -15.04
C GLN A 114 1.65 12.49 -15.67
N LEU A 115 1.81 12.11 -16.93
CA LEU A 115 0.87 11.23 -17.62
C LEU A 115 0.71 9.87 -16.92
N PHE A 116 1.80 9.29 -16.41
CA PHE A 116 1.74 8.03 -15.68
C PHE A 116 1.02 8.20 -14.34
N LEU A 117 1.31 9.28 -13.60
CA LEU A 117 0.64 9.58 -12.34
C LEU A 117 -0.86 9.79 -12.52
N ASP A 118 -1.27 10.53 -13.54
CA ASP A 118 -2.67 10.80 -13.86
C ASP A 118 -3.46 9.52 -14.18
N LYS A 119 -2.80 8.52 -14.77
CA LYS A 119 -3.41 7.22 -15.04
C LYS A 119 -3.55 6.34 -13.81
N LEU A 120 -2.64 6.49 -12.85
CA LEU A 120 -2.56 5.69 -11.63
C LEU A 120 -3.41 6.31 -10.51
N SER A 121 -4.70 6.56 -10.78
CA SER A 121 -5.62 6.99 -9.72
C SER A 121 -5.67 5.94 -8.60
N SER A 122 -5.83 6.39 -7.35
CA SER A 122 -5.58 5.51 -6.19
C SER A 122 -6.45 4.25 -6.17
N ARG A 123 -7.73 4.37 -6.54
CA ARG A 123 -8.63 3.23 -6.60
C ARG A 123 -8.25 2.24 -7.70
N ARG A 124 -7.94 2.75 -8.90
CA ARG A 124 -7.63 1.92 -10.07
C ARG A 124 -6.35 1.10 -9.85
N TYR A 125 -5.34 1.70 -9.23
CA TYR A 125 -4.09 1.00 -8.93
C TYR A 125 -4.28 -0.11 -7.89
N LEU A 126 -5.06 0.14 -6.83
CA LEU A 126 -5.43 -0.89 -5.86
C LEU A 126 -6.18 -2.04 -6.52
N GLU A 127 -7.20 -1.76 -7.34
CA GLU A 127 -8.03 -2.77 -8.02
C GLU A 127 -7.19 -3.66 -8.95
N GLU A 128 -6.24 -3.07 -9.68
CA GLU A 128 -5.34 -3.85 -10.54
C GLU A 128 -4.39 -4.73 -9.71
N ILE A 129 -3.85 -4.24 -8.59
CA ILE A 129 -3.04 -5.05 -7.67
C ILE A 129 -3.87 -6.23 -7.14
N GLU A 130 -5.11 -5.99 -6.71
CA GLU A 130 -6.03 -7.02 -6.21
C GLU A 130 -6.32 -8.09 -7.28
N MET A 131 -6.55 -7.67 -8.52
CA MET A 131 -6.77 -8.56 -9.66
C MET A 131 -5.52 -9.41 -9.97
N GLU A 132 -4.34 -8.79 -10.05
CA GLU A 132 -3.10 -9.51 -10.32
C GLU A 132 -2.75 -10.49 -9.21
N LEU A 133 -2.96 -10.10 -7.97
CA LEU A 133 -2.75 -10.95 -6.80
C LEU A 133 -3.73 -12.12 -6.81
N LYS A 134 -5.01 -11.91 -7.10
CA LYS A 134 -6.01 -12.98 -7.22
C LYS A 134 -5.62 -14.00 -8.28
N ASN A 135 -5.22 -13.53 -9.48
CA ASN A 135 -4.77 -14.41 -10.55
C ASN A 135 -3.51 -15.18 -10.15
N ALA A 136 -2.54 -14.53 -9.50
CA ALA A 136 -1.32 -15.18 -9.04
C ALA A 136 -1.59 -16.23 -7.96
N VAL A 137 -2.54 -15.97 -7.06
CA VAL A 137 -2.99 -16.93 -6.03
C VAL A 137 -3.66 -18.15 -6.67
N LEU A 138 -4.54 -17.95 -7.65
CA LEU A 138 -5.25 -19.03 -8.34
C LEU A 138 -4.31 -19.95 -9.14
N GLU A 139 -3.29 -19.37 -9.77
CA GLU A 139 -2.32 -20.11 -10.58
C GLU A 139 -1.05 -20.52 -9.81
N ASP A 140 -1.04 -20.35 -8.48
CA ASP A 140 0.07 -20.67 -7.59
C ASP A 140 1.43 -20.02 -7.96
N ARG A 141 1.37 -18.82 -8.56
CA ARG A 141 2.55 -18.06 -9.01
C ARG A 141 3.24 -17.34 -7.85
N LYS A 142 4.06 -18.08 -7.09
CA LYS A 142 4.66 -17.60 -5.82
C LYS A 142 5.44 -16.29 -5.91
N LYS A 143 6.19 -16.06 -7.00
CA LYS A 143 7.00 -14.84 -7.16
C LYS A 143 6.11 -13.61 -7.31
N GLU A 144 5.05 -13.75 -8.09
CA GLU A 144 4.05 -12.71 -8.34
C GLU A 144 3.22 -12.45 -7.07
N ILE A 145 2.88 -13.50 -6.31
CA ILE A 145 2.22 -13.35 -5.00
C ILE A 145 3.09 -12.53 -4.05
N GLU A 146 4.38 -12.87 -3.93
CA GLU A 146 5.34 -12.13 -3.09
C GLU A 146 5.37 -10.64 -3.45
N LEU A 147 5.50 -10.34 -4.74
CA LEU A 147 5.64 -8.97 -5.23
C LEU A 147 4.33 -8.17 -5.08
N CYS A 148 3.21 -8.73 -5.53
CA CYS A 148 1.90 -8.08 -5.42
C CYS A 148 1.48 -7.87 -3.97
N SER A 149 1.85 -8.77 -3.05
CA SER A 149 1.61 -8.60 -1.61
C SER A 149 2.32 -7.36 -1.07
N LYS A 150 3.57 -7.11 -1.50
CA LYS A 150 4.31 -5.89 -1.11
C LYS A 150 3.64 -4.63 -1.65
N TYR A 151 3.21 -4.65 -2.91
CA TYR A 151 2.50 -3.53 -3.52
C TYR A 151 1.16 -3.27 -2.84
N LEU A 152 0.39 -4.31 -2.51
CA LEU A 152 -0.87 -4.20 -1.80
C LEU A 152 -0.68 -3.53 -0.43
N VAL A 153 0.22 -4.04 0.40
CA VAL A 153 0.48 -3.47 1.73
C VAL A 153 0.94 -2.01 1.61
N ARG A 154 1.81 -1.71 0.64
CA ARG A 154 2.28 -0.35 0.44
C ARG A 154 1.15 0.57 0.00
N GLU A 155 0.36 0.17 -0.99
CA GLU A 155 -0.76 0.96 -1.53
C GLU A 155 -1.82 1.21 -0.46
N LEU A 156 -2.20 0.20 0.32
CA LEU A 156 -3.12 0.38 1.45
C LEU A 156 -2.56 1.37 2.48
N THR A 157 -1.26 1.33 2.77
CA THR A 157 -0.64 2.30 3.68
C THR A 157 -0.66 3.72 3.09
N VAL A 158 -0.44 3.86 1.78
CA VAL A 158 -0.53 5.15 1.06
C VAL A 158 -1.96 5.70 1.07
N LEU A 159 -2.96 4.83 1.01
CA LEU A 159 -4.38 5.17 1.16
C LEU A 159 -4.78 5.53 2.61
N GLY A 160 -3.86 5.40 3.58
CA GLY A 160 -4.09 5.78 4.98
C GLY A 160 -4.49 4.62 5.90
N TYR A 161 -4.52 3.37 5.41
CA TYR A 161 -4.78 2.23 6.29
C TYR A 161 -3.59 1.96 7.20
N ASN A 162 -3.88 1.87 8.51
CA ASN A 162 -2.88 1.47 9.49
C ASN A 162 -2.48 -0.01 9.29
N SER A 163 -1.20 -0.33 9.38
CA SER A 163 -0.71 -1.72 9.26
C SER A 163 -1.36 -2.69 10.25
N ARG A 164 -1.68 -2.24 11.47
CA ARG A 164 -2.43 -3.03 12.47
C ARG A 164 -3.85 -3.32 12.02
N PHE A 165 -4.50 -2.38 11.36
CA PHE A 165 -5.84 -2.58 10.82
C PHE A 165 -5.82 -3.62 9.69
N ILE A 166 -4.88 -3.50 8.75
CA ILE A 166 -4.68 -4.48 7.67
C ILE A 166 -4.42 -5.87 8.28
N PHE A 167 -3.55 -5.97 9.28
CA PHE A 167 -3.25 -7.20 10.00
C PHE A 167 -4.47 -7.77 10.74
N SER A 168 -5.28 -6.92 11.37
CA SER A 168 -6.53 -7.32 12.02
C SER A 168 -7.50 -7.92 11.00
N CYS A 169 -7.62 -7.32 9.81
CA CYS A 169 -8.44 -7.86 8.72
C CYS A 169 -7.92 -9.22 8.26
N LEU A 170 -6.60 -9.37 8.07
CA LEU A 170 -5.97 -10.65 7.73
C LEU A 170 -6.31 -11.75 8.75
N ASN A 171 -6.20 -11.42 10.05
CA ASN A 171 -6.57 -12.32 11.15
C ASN A 171 -8.05 -12.71 11.13
N LYS A 172 -8.93 -11.72 10.98
CA LYS A 172 -10.38 -11.92 10.96
C LYS A 172 -10.81 -12.85 9.82
N VAL A 173 -10.18 -12.72 8.65
CA VAL A 173 -10.56 -13.48 7.46
C VAL A 173 -9.91 -14.86 7.42
N PHE A 174 -8.60 -14.97 7.63
CA PHE A 174 -7.86 -16.21 7.35
C PHE A 174 -7.45 -17.01 8.58
N PHE A 175 -7.51 -16.42 9.78
CA PHE A 175 -7.07 -17.08 11.01
C PHE A 175 -8.18 -17.31 12.03
N LEU A 176 -9.30 -16.58 11.97
CA LEU A 176 -10.45 -16.79 12.86
C LEU A 176 -11.58 -17.61 12.21
N LYS A 177 -11.66 -17.64 10.88
CA LYS A 177 -12.68 -18.38 10.13
C LYS A 177 -12.05 -19.54 9.35
N SER A 178 -12.87 -20.54 9.00
CA SER A 178 -12.45 -21.60 8.09
C SER A 178 -12.23 -21.04 6.69
N VAL A 179 -11.10 -21.38 6.08
CA VAL A 179 -10.73 -21.00 4.72
C VAL A 179 -10.96 -22.23 3.83
N ASN A 180 -11.94 -22.14 2.94
CA ASN A 180 -12.36 -23.25 2.07
C ASN A 180 -12.12 -22.96 0.58
N ASP A 181 -12.02 -21.69 0.19
CA ASP A 181 -11.90 -21.27 -1.20
C ASP A 181 -11.30 -19.85 -1.34
N VAL A 182 -11.11 -19.42 -2.58
CA VAL A 182 -10.61 -18.07 -2.93
C VAL A 182 -11.62 -16.95 -2.62
N ALA A 183 -12.89 -17.23 -2.29
CA ALA A 183 -13.82 -16.16 -1.89
C ALA A 183 -13.39 -15.47 -0.58
N SER A 184 -12.56 -16.15 0.24
CA SER A 184 -11.89 -15.54 1.38
C SER A 184 -10.96 -14.40 0.97
N LEU A 185 -10.34 -14.47 -0.21
CA LEU A 185 -9.49 -13.40 -0.75
C LEU A 185 -10.32 -12.16 -1.09
N GLU A 186 -11.46 -12.34 -1.75
CA GLU A 186 -12.38 -11.23 -2.05
C GLU A 186 -12.95 -10.60 -0.78
N THR A 187 -13.27 -11.44 0.22
CA THR A 187 -13.69 -10.97 1.54
C THR A 187 -12.61 -10.11 2.19
N PHE A 188 -11.34 -10.49 2.04
CA PHE A 188 -10.23 -9.68 2.55
C PHE A 188 -10.12 -8.35 1.81
N PHE A 189 -10.13 -8.33 0.47
CA PHE A 189 -10.08 -7.09 -0.32
C PHE A 189 -11.24 -6.15 0.00
N SER A 190 -12.44 -6.68 0.23
CA SER A 190 -13.62 -5.90 0.61
C SER A 190 -13.49 -5.16 1.94
N CYS A 191 -12.47 -5.45 2.76
CA CYS A 191 -12.18 -4.67 3.97
C CYS A 191 -11.67 -3.25 3.66
N PHE A 192 -11.26 -2.97 2.42
CA PHE A 192 -10.60 -1.73 2.01
C PHE A 192 -11.45 -0.98 0.95
N ASP A 193 -12.45 -0.23 1.42
CA ASP A 193 -13.36 0.56 0.57
C ASP A 193 -12.74 1.86 0.04
N SER A 194 -11.66 2.32 0.67
CA SER A 194 -10.95 3.58 0.39
C SER A 194 -11.79 4.81 0.73
N GLU A 195 -12.78 4.65 1.61
CA GLU A 195 -13.59 5.74 2.11
C GLU A 195 -12.97 6.39 3.35
N VAL A 196 -13.04 7.73 3.39
CA VAL A 196 -12.64 8.48 4.58
C VAL A 196 -13.71 8.30 5.65
N LYS A 197 -13.33 7.66 6.76
CA LYS A 197 -14.24 7.38 7.88
C LYS A 197 -13.94 8.33 9.04
N GLY A 198 -14.98 8.96 9.56
CA GLY A 198 -14.93 9.70 10.81
C GLY A 198 -15.05 8.76 12.00
N TYR A 199 -14.22 8.93 13.01
CA TYR A 199 -14.26 8.14 14.25
C TYR A 199 -14.35 9.08 15.46
N SER A 200 -15.23 8.75 16.40
CA SER A 200 -15.21 9.35 17.74
C SER A 200 -14.31 8.51 18.64
N VAL A 201 -13.25 9.10 19.15
CA VAL A 201 -12.28 8.41 20.02
C VAL A 201 -12.54 8.81 21.47
N TYR A 202 -12.76 7.81 22.32
CA TYR A 202 -12.99 8.01 23.75
C TYR A 202 -11.75 7.57 24.52
N PHE A 203 -11.28 8.42 25.42
CA PHE A 203 -10.16 8.11 26.29
C PHE A 203 -10.61 8.11 27.75
N THR A 204 -10.25 7.05 28.47
CA THR A 204 -10.33 7.06 29.92
C THR A 204 -9.17 7.86 30.45
N VAL A 205 -9.46 8.97 31.09
CA VAL A 205 -8.46 9.79 31.80
C VAL A 205 -8.73 9.75 33.28
N HIS A 206 -7.65 9.83 34.06
CA HIS A 206 -7.75 9.97 35.50
C HIS A 206 -8.48 11.27 35.85
N LYS A 207 -9.29 11.28 36.92
CA LYS A 207 -10.14 12.42 37.31
C LYS A 207 -9.37 13.73 37.46
N GLU A 208 -8.16 13.65 37.98
CA GLU A 208 -7.27 14.80 38.13
C GLU A 208 -6.81 15.36 36.78
N LEU A 209 -6.63 14.51 35.75
CA LEU A 209 -6.28 14.95 34.40
C LEU A 209 -7.49 15.49 33.63
N ALA A 210 -8.70 15.00 33.92
CA ALA A 210 -9.93 15.48 33.32
C ALA A 210 -10.19 16.98 33.61
N LYS A 211 -9.65 17.50 34.73
CA LYS A 211 -9.68 18.94 35.06
C LYS A 211 -8.97 19.81 34.01
N PHE A 212 -8.05 19.24 33.24
CA PHE A 212 -7.32 19.92 32.17
C PHE A 212 -7.93 19.69 30.77
N SER A 213 -9.13 19.11 30.69
CA SER A 213 -9.81 18.79 29.42
C SER A 213 -9.95 19.99 28.47
N GLY A 214 -10.19 21.19 28.99
CA GLY A 214 -10.27 22.42 28.19
C GLY A 214 -8.96 22.77 27.45
N LEU A 215 -7.80 22.39 28.00
CA LEU A 215 -6.49 22.56 27.33
C LEU A 215 -6.25 21.50 26.24
N LEU A 216 -6.93 20.37 26.33
CA LEU A 216 -6.83 19.29 25.35
C LEU A 216 -7.69 19.60 24.12
N SER A 217 -8.86 20.20 24.30
CA SER A 217 -9.78 20.54 23.19
C SER A 217 -9.19 21.57 22.21
N GLU A 218 -8.41 22.55 22.69
CA GLU A 218 -7.79 23.56 21.80
C GLU A 218 -6.69 23.01 20.89
N LYS A 219 -6.09 21.88 21.25
CA LYS A 219 -5.02 21.23 20.48
C LYS A 219 -5.49 20.04 19.66
N MET A 220 -6.76 19.66 19.78
CA MET A 220 -7.33 18.58 19.00
C MET A 220 -7.83 19.11 17.65
N PRO A 221 -7.56 18.44 16.51
CA PRO A 221 -8.10 18.85 15.21
C PRO A 221 -9.64 18.89 15.27
N GLU A 222 -10.26 19.78 14.48
CA GLU A 222 -11.70 20.18 14.54
C GLU A 222 -12.71 19.01 14.56
N ASN A 223 -12.30 17.80 14.15
CA ASN A 223 -13.13 16.60 14.12
C ASN A 223 -13.04 15.71 15.38
N SER A 224 -12.44 16.21 16.46
CA SER A 224 -12.22 15.43 17.69
C SER A 224 -13.25 15.83 18.76
N ILE A 225 -14.20 14.94 19.06
CA ILE A 225 -15.15 15.14 20.15
C ILE A 225 -14.62 14.42 21.39
N GLY A 226 -14.21 15.18 22.41
CA GLY A 226 -13.87 14.64 23.74
C GLY A 226 -15.09 14.69 24.66
N LEU A 227 -15.70 13.55 24.96
CA LEU A 227 -16.68 13.42 26.04
C LEU A 227 -16.08 12.60 27.17
N PHE A 228 -15.96 13.23 28.33
CA PHE A 228 -15.41 12.64 29.55
C PHE A 228 -16.57 12.25 30.47
N PHE A 229 -16.71 10.95 30.76
CA PHE A 229 -17.62 10.46 31.79
C PHE A 229 -16.86 9.65 32.83
N HIS A 230 -17.17 9.95 34.11
CA HIS A 230 -16.76 9.19 35.27
C HIS A 230 -17.88 8.29 35.75
N VAL A 231 -17.50 7.10 36.24
CA VAL A 231 -18.07 6.53 37.46
C VAL A 231 -16.93 6.33 38.44
#